data_AF-Q9KJK2-F1
#
_entry.id   AF-Q9KJK2-F1
#
_cell.length_a   1.000
_cell.length_b   1.000
_cell.length_c   1.000
_cell.angle_alpha   90.00
_cell.angle_beta   90.00
_cell.angle_gamma   90.00
#
_symmetry.space_group_name_H-M   'P 1'
#
loop_
_entity.id
_entity.type
_entity.pdbx_description
1 polymer ?
#
loop_
_entity_poly.entity_id
_entity_poly.type
_entity_poly.pdbx_seq_one_letter_code
_entity_poly.pdbx_strand_id
1 'polypeptide(L)' 'MATVTTSKKAVSVNPLKLSQPLGAALAFLGIKGIMPLFHGSQGCTAFA' A
#
# COMPACT_ATOMS: atom_id res chain seq x y z
N MET A 1 1.27 24.42 -1.45
CA MET A 1 1.68 23.37 -0.49
C MET A 1 0.41 22.68 0.01
N ALA A 2 0.39 21.35 0.12
CA ALA A 2 -0.77 20.65 0.65
C ALA A 2 -0.81 20.76 2.18
N THR A 3 -1.97 21.11 2.74
CA THR A 3 -2.19 21.13 4.19
C THR A 3 -2.68 19.76 4.65
N VAL A 4 -1.92 19.08 5.51
CA VAL A 4 -2.31 17.77 6.06
C VAL A 4 -3.02 17.99 7.39
N THR A 5 -4.27 17.54 7.48
CA THR A 5 -5.04 17.56 8.73
C THR A 5 -5.14 16.14 9.29
N THR A 6 -4.80 15.97 10.58
CA THR A 6 -4.87 14.68 11.25
C THR A 6 -6.21 14.53 11.97
N SER A 7 -6.92 13.45 11.69
CA SER A 7 -8.22 13.16 12.32
C SER A 7 -8.03 12.27 13.54
N LYS A 8 -8.68 12.61 14.66
CA LYS A 8 -8.71 11.80 15.89
C LYS A 8 -9.84 10.76 15.92
N LYS A 9 -10.77 10.81 14.96
CA LYS A 9 -11.88 9.84 14.88
C LYS A 9 -11.34 8.44 14.57
N ALA A 10 -11.96 7.40 15.12
CA ALA A 10 -11.51 6.02 14.90
C ALA A 10 -11.65 5.53 13.45
N VAL A 11 -12.66 6.05 12.73
CA VAL A 11 -12.93 5.66 11.34
C VAL A 11 -12.03 6.40 10.35
N SER A 12 -11.43 5.66 9.43
CA SER A 12 -10.77 6.24 8.25
C SER A 12 -11.81 6.57 7.19
N VAL A 13 -11.78 7.80 6.67
CA VAL A 13 -12.66 8.25 5.58
C VAL A 13 -11.76 8.75 4.46
N ASN A 14 -11.92 8.18 3.25
CA ASN A 14 -11.10 8.50 2.08
C ASN A 14 -9.59 8.51 2.42
N PRO A 15 -9.02 7.37 2.84
CA PRO A 15 -7.67 7.32 3.35
C PRO A 15 -6.65 7.78 2.29
N LEU A 16 -5.75 8.68 2.68
CA LEU A 16 -4.66 9.15 1.82
C LEU A 16 -3.52 8.11 1.68
N LYS A 17 -3.38 7.22 2.67
CA LYS A 17 -2.29 6.23 2.73
C LYS A 17 -2.75 4.89 2.16
N LEU A 18 -1.86 4.23 1.43
CA LEU A 18 -1.99 2.84 1.00
C LEU A 18 -1.10 1.92 1.86
N SER A 19 -1.21 0.60 1.64
CA SER A 19 -0.48 -0.39 2.42
C SER A 19 1.04 -0.33 2.15
N GLN A 20 1.84 -0.66 3.16
CA GLN A 20 3.29 -0.78 3.02
C GLN A 20 3.74 -1.88 2.03
N PRO A 21 3.15 -3.10 2.00
CA PRO A 21 3.60 -4.14 1.06
C PRO A 21 3.34 -3.77 -0.41
N LEU A 22 2.33 -2.96 -0.72
CA LEU A 22 2.14 -2.39 -2.06
C LEU A 22 3.37 -1.58 -2.49
N GLY A 23 3.82 -0.66 -1.64
CA GLY A 23 5.02 0.15 -1.93
C GLY A 23 6.28 -0.71 -2.11
N ALA A 24 6.43 -1.77 -1.31
CA ALA A 24 7.52 -2.71 -1.44
C ALA A 24 7.46 -3.49 -2.76
N ALA A 25 6.26 -3.96 -3.15
CA ALA A 25 6.05 -4.64 -4.41
C ALA A 25 6.38 -3.75 -5.61
N LEU A 26 5.95 -2.48 -5.58
CA LEU A 26 6.31 -1.49 -6.61
C LEU A 26 7.82 -1.28 -6.72
N ALA A 27 8.52 -1.18 -5.59
CA ALA A 27 9.98 -1.07 -5.59
C ALA A 27 10.64 -2.31 -6.22
N PHE A 28 10.16 -3.51 -5.86
CA PHE A 28 10.70 -4.75 -6.41
C PHE A 28 10.38 -4.93 -7.88
N LEU A 29 9.18 -4.57 -8.36
CA LEU A 29 8.81 -4.64 -9.79
C LEU A 29 9.74 -3.84 -10.71
N GLY A 30 10.53 -2.90 -10.18
CA GLY A 30 11.59 -2.22 -10.92
C GLY A 30 12.80 -3.10 -11.26
N ILE A 31 12.91 -4.31 -10.69
CA ILE A 31 14.03 -5.24 -10.92
C ILE A 31 13.68 -6.21 -12.06
N LYS A 32 14.57 -6.32 -13.06
CA LYS A 32 14.33 -7.20 -14.22
C LYS A 32 14.16 -8.66 -13.78
N GLY A 33 13.02 -9.27 -14.14
CA GLY A 33 12.75 -10.70 -13.93
C GLY A 33 12.26 -11.08 -12.53
N ILE A 34 11.94 -10.11 -11.68
CA ILE A 34 11.39 -10.37 -10.34
C ILE A 34 9.89 -10.70 -10.40
N MET A 35 9.41 -11.47 -9.43
CA MET A 35 7.99 -11.67 -9.14
C MET A 35 7.79 -11.46 -7.63
N PRO A 36 7.26 -10.30 -7.19
CA PRO A 36 7.00 -10.06 -5.78
C PRO A 36 5.97 -11.05 -5.21
N LEU A 37 6.24 -11.58 -4.03
CA LEU A 37 5.34 -12.49 -3.33
C LEU A 37 4.87 -11.84 -2.03
N PHE A 38 3.56 -11.81 -1.83
CA PHE A 38 2.93 -11.30 -0.62
C PHE A 38 2.71 -12.47 0.33
N HIS A 39 3.38 -12.46 1.49
CA HIS A 39 3.07 -13.41 2.56
C HIS A 39 1.80 -12.94 3.28
N GLY A 40 0.66 -13.52 2.93
CA GLY A 40 -0.64 -13.17 3.48
C GLY A 40 -1.79 -13.87 2.76
N SER A 41 -3.01 -13.40 2.99
CA SER A 41 -4.16 -13.88 2.21
C SER A 41 -4.09 -13.37 0.77
N GLN A 42 -4.69 -14.12 -0.16
CA GLN A 42 -4.71 -13.77 -1.59
C GLN A 42 -5.38 -12.40 -1.85
N GLY A 43 -6.29 -11.98 -0.98
CA GLY A 43 -6.94 -10.67 -1.06
C GLY A 43 -5.95 -9.52 -1.02
N CYS A 44 -4.85 -9.63 -0.26
CA CYS A 44 -3.82 -8.59 -0.23
C CYS A 44 -3.10 -8.45 -1.57
N THR A 45 -2.87 -9.56 -2.27
CA THR A 45 -2.21 -9.57 -3.59
C THR A 45 -3.15 -9.12 -4.70
N ALA A 46 -4.43 -9.45 -4.61
CA ALA A 46 -5.41 -9.17 -5.68
C ALA A 46 -5.70 -7.67 -5.90
N PHE A 47 -5.41 -6.82 -4.91
CA PHE A 47 -5.67 -5.37 -4.95
C PHE A 47 -4.40 -4.51 -4.81
N ALA A 48 -3.22 -5.15 -4.75
CA ALA A 48 -1.93 -4.46 -4.76
C ALA A 48 -1.36 -4.34 -6.18
#